data_AF-A0A8H6DFS8-F1
#
_entry.id   AF-A0A8H6DFS8-F1
#
_cell.length_a   1.000
_cell.length_b   1.000
_cell.length_c   1.000
_cell.angle_alpha   90.00
_cell.angle_beta   90.00
_cell.angle_gamma   90.00
#
_symmetry.space_group_name_H-M   'P 1'
#
loop_
_entity.id
_entity.type
_entity.pdbx_description
1 polymer ?
#
loop_
_entity_poly.entity_id
_entity_poly.type
_entity_poly.pdbx_seq_one_letter_code
_entity_poly.pdbx_strand_id
1 'polypeptide(L)'
;MASIKHIIFALFIAADLAAAHSVITNAVGDAGGSGMALGVDTSTPRDGTRRRPFQTDATRFRGSAADTVGETLAGGDNQIEQGTLDIMEETGSQLPQVNPGGSLEMTVHQVNSDGAGPYTCMINADGTGTSWDNIQVTTNVEGNDRGRNRDGEMGDFPLVASIPAGQECTGSVAGEENVCLVRCQNPARAGPFGGVIPVQMAQATGNNDNAGTGNSNNNAGTGNADNTGSANNGNSNGNADEDEEDNQDQNDTTTNSRNNRRATQFSA
;
A
#
# COMPACT_ATOMS: atom_id res chain seq x y z
N MET A 1 -20.26 60.81 42.27
CA MET A 1 -19.02 60.24 41.69
C MET A 1 -19.01 58.74 41.93
N ALA A 2 -19.15 57.94 40.88
CA ALA A 2 -18.58 56.60 40.72
C ALA A 2 -19.04 56.08 39.34
N SER A 3 -18.19 56.27 38.33
CA SER A 3 -18.43 55.75 36.98
C SER A 3 -18.04 54.27 36.96
N ILE A 4 -19.02 53.40 36.76
CA ILE A 4 -18.82 51.95 36.62
C ILE A 4 -18.22 51.70 35.23
N LYS A 5 -16.89 51.59 35.18
CA LYS A 5 -16.16 51.15 34.00
C LYS A 5 -16.49 49.68 33.74
N HIS A 6 -17.24 49.42 32.67
CA HIS A 6 -17.51 48.08 32.18
C HIS A 6 -16.24 47.54 31.51
N ILE A 7 -15.59 46.58 32.14
CA ILE A 7 -14.50 45.81 31.52
C ILE A 7 -15.16 44.69 30.71
N ILE A 8 -15.20 44.86 29.39
CA ILE A 8 -15.60 43.80 28.45
C ILE A 8 -14.37 42.91 28.23
N PHE A 9 -14.40 41.71 28.81
CA PHE A 9 -13.44 40.66 28.49
C PHE A 9 -13.87 39.99 27.18
N ALA A 10 -13.24 40.36 26.07
CA ALA A 10 -13.45 39.69 24.79
C ALA A 10 -12.72 38.33 24.83
N LEU A 11 -13.48 37.26 25.04
CA LEU A 11 -12.98 35.90 24.93
C LEU A 11 -12.78 35.58 23.44
N PHE A 12 -11.57 35.77 22.91
CA PHE A 12 -11.20 35.29 21.59
C PHE A 12 -11.15 33.76 21.64
N ILE A 13 -12.24 33.11 21.22
CA ILE A 13 -12.20 31.69 20.86
C ILE A 13 -11.40 31.62 19.57
N ALA A 14 -10.10 31.33 19.68
CA ALA A 14 -9.29 30.91 18.54
C ALA A 14 -9.83 29.54 18.10
N ALA A 15 -10.79 29.54 17.18
CA ALA A 15 -11.13 28.32 16.47
C ALA A 15 -9.87 27.90 15.71
N ASP A 16 -9.25 26.80 16.13
CA ASP A 16 -8.16 26.16 15.42
C ASP A 16 -8.74 25.74 14.08
N LEU A 17 -8.60 26.61 13.07
CA LEU A 17 -8.94 26.34 11.68
C LEU A 17 -7.85 25.38 11.20
N ALA A 18 -7.90 24.14 11.68
CA ALA A 18 -7.02 23.07 11.25
C ALA A 18 -7.29 22.85 9.76
N ALA A 19 -6.50 23.51 8.94
CA ALA A 19 -6.29 23.19 7.55
C ALA A 19 -5.30 22.00 7.56
N ALA A 20 -5.54 21.02 6.70
CA ALA A 20 -4.65 19.89 6.52
C ALA A 20 -4.06 20.00 5.13
N HIS A 21 -2.74 19.89 5.03
CA HIS A 21 -2.02 20.60 3.98
C HIS A 21 -1.39 19.69 2.94
N SER A 22 -1.33 18.40 3.21
CA SER A 22 -0.85 17.39 2.28
C SER A 22 -1.55 16.05 2.47
N VAL A 23 -1.61 15.25 1.41
CA VAL A 23 -2.18 13.91 1.40
C VAL A 23 -1.23 12.96 0.68
N ILE A 24 -1.04 11.74 1.18
CA ILE A 24 -0.33 10.70 0.43
C ILE A 24 -1.37 9.91 -0.36
N THR A 25 -1.53 10.29 -1.63
CA THR A 25 -2.63 9.82 -2.51
C THR A 25 -2.33 8.52 -3.22
N ASN A 26 -1.05 8.14 -3.30
CA ASN A 26 -0.61 6.88 -3.89
C ASN A 26 0.64 6.38 -3.18
N ALA A 27 0.77 5.07 -3.05
CA ALA A 27 1.94 4.38 -2.53
C ALA A 27 2.12 3.05 -3.27
N VAL A 28 3.34 2.75 -3.70
CA VAL A 28 3.72 1.53 -4.43
C VAL A 28 4.97 0.96 -3.78
N GLY A 29 4.93 -0.33 -3.44
CA GLY A 29 6.09 -1.02 -2.89
C GLY A 29 7.00 -1.52 -4.00
N ASP A 30 8.27 -1.78 -3.67
CA ASP A 30 9.27 -2.26 -4.63
C ASP A 30 8.96 -3.66 -5.22
N ALA A 31 8.10 -4.44 -4.56
CA ALA A 31 7.56 -5.70 -5.07
C ALA A 31 6.17 -5.56 -5.71
N GLY A 32 5.68 -4.32 -5.91
CA GLY A 32 4.40 -4.02 -6.52
C GLY A 32 3.30 -3.70 -5.50
N GLY A 33 2.05 -3.98 -5.88
CA GLY A 33 0.87 -3.54 -5.13
C GLY A 33 0.66 -2.02 -5.20
N SER A 34 -0.50 -1.56 -4.75
CA SER A 34 -0.76 -0.13 -4.64
C SER A 34 -1.66 0.18 -3.45
N GLY A 35 -1.53 1.39 -2.93
CA GLY A 35 -2.27 1.86 -1.78
C GLY A 35 -2.25 3.37 -1.69
N MET A 36 -2.71 3.89 -0.57
CA MET A 36 -2.68 5.31 -0.21
C MET A 36 -2.64 5.43 1.31
N ALA A 37 -2.59 6.64 1.85
CA ALA A 37 -2.70 6.81 3.29
C ALA A 37 -4.09 6.44 3.83
N LEU A 38 -4.15 6.01 5.08
CA LEU A 38 -5.39 5.85 5.83
C LEU A 38 -6.20 7.16 5.82
N GLY A 39 -7.51 7.03 5.64
CA GLY A 39 -8.45 8.15 5.68
C GLY A 39 -8.51 8.99 4.40
N VAL A 40 -7.77 8.63 3.35
CA VAL A 40 -7.87 9.28 2.03
C VAL A 40 -9.24 9.01 1.41
N ASP A 41 -9.84 10.06 0.87
CA ASP A 41 -11.09 10.00 0.10
C ASP A 41 -10.77 10.44 -1.33
N THR A 42 -10.77 9.49 -2.26
CA THR A 42 -10.43 9.73 -3.69
C THR A 42 -11.44 10.63 -4.40
N SER A 43 -12.63 10.83 -3.83
CA SER A 43 -13.61 11.80 -4.34
C SER A 43 -13.30 13.25 -3.93
N THR A 44 -12.37 13.46 -3.00
CA THR A 44 -11.96 14.81 -2.59
C THR A 44 -11.20 15.50 -3.73
N PRO A 45 -11.66 16.65 -4.24
CA PRO A 45 -10.98 17.35 -5.32
C PRO A 45 -9.61 17.89 -4.86
N ARG A 46 -8.65 17.95 -5.79
CA ARG A 46 -7.24 18.29 -5.56
C ARG A 46 -6.79 19.58 -6.27
N ASP A 47 -7.73 20.34 -6.80
CA ASP A 47 -7.51 21.52 -7.64
C ASP A 47 -7.73 22.85 -6.89
N GLY A 48 -7.61 22.83 -5.55
CA GLY A 48 -7.83 24.02 -4.73
C GLY A 48 -7.17 23.96 -3.36
N THR A 49 -7.08 25.14 -2.73
CA THR A 49 -6.33 25.36 -1.46
C THR A 49 -7.22 25.70 -0.26
N ARG A 50 -8.54 25.63 -0.41
CA ARG A 50 -9.47 25.92 0.69
C ARG A 50 -9.65 24.70 1.59
N ARG A 51 -9.87 24.93 2.89
CA ARG A 51 -10.10 23.87 3.88
C ARG A 51 -11.20 22.87 3.51
N ARG A 52 -12.27 23.35 2.88
CA ARG A 52 -13.33 22.50 2.33
C ARG A 52 -13.54 22.89 0.86
N PRO A 53 -13.66 21.92 -0.06
CA PRO A 53 -13.54 20.47 0.16
C PRO A 53 -12.10 19.93 0.16
N PHE A 54 -11.11 20.67 -0.34
CA PHE A 54 -9.83 20.13 -0.82
C PHE A 54 -8.88 19.50 0.22
N GLN A 55 -9.18 19.62 1.51
CA GLN A 55 -8.29 19.21 2.61
C GLN A 55 -8.98 18.25 3.59
N THR A 56 -10.19 17.79 3.28
CA THR A 56 -11.02 17.14 4.29
C THR A 56 -10.53 15.76 4.73
N ASP A 57 -9.75 15.11 3.88
CA ASP A 57 -9.17 13.78 4.05
C ASP A 57 -7.65 13.83 4.29
N ALA A 58 -7.07 15.02 4.38
CA ALA A 58 -5.66 15.18 4.70
C ALA A 58 -5.40 14.84 6.17
N THR A 59 -4.53 13.87 6.38
CA THR A 59 -4.16 13.41 7.73
C THR A 59 -3.29 14.45 8.42
N ARG A 60 -3.62 14.74 9.68
CA ARG A 60 -2.80 15.52 10.61
C ARG A 60 -2.44 14.69 11.83
N PHE A 61 -1.25 14.93 12.38
CA PHE A 61 -0.77 14.28 13.60
C PHE A 61 -0.72 15.31 14.74
N ARG A 62 -1.79 15.42 15.52
CA ARG A 62 -1.88 16.40 16.62
C ARG A 62 -2.84 15.92 17.71
N GLY A 63 -2.73 16.51 18.91
CA GLY A 63 -3.63 16.18 20.02
C GLY A 63 -3.48 14.73 20.45
N SER A 64 -4.61 14.04 20.64
CA SER A 64 -4.63 12.60 20.95
C SER A 64 -4.11 11.73 19.81
N ALA A 65 -4.15 12.23 18.57
CA ALA A 65 -3.70 11.51 17.39
C ALA A 65 -2.23 11.80 17.01
N ALA A 66 -1.50 12.56 17.85
CA ALA A 66 -0.13 12.98 17.55
C ALA A 66 0.84 11.79 17.43
N ASP A 67 0.69 10.77 18.26
CA ASP A 67 1.61 9.62 18.31
C ASP A 67 0.99 8.32 17.74
N THR A 68 -0.16 8.44 17.07
CA THR A 68 -0.93 7.32 16.49
C THR A 68 -0.89 7.34 14.96
N VAL A 69 -1.97 6.89 14.30
CA VAL A 69 -2.18 6.93 12.84
C VAL A 69 -2.80 8.23 12.32
N GLY A 70 -2.95 9.24 13.18
CA GLY A 70 -3.45 10.56 12.80
C GLY A 70 -4.97 10.63 12.67
N GLU A 71 -5.45 11.80 12.27
CA GLU A 71 -6.88 12.07 12.06
C GLU A 71 -7.10 12.93 10.80
N THR A 72 -8.26 12.80 10.19
CA THR A 72 -8.73 13.67 9.09
C THR A 72 -9.87 14.57 9.55
N LEU A 73 -10.14 15.62 8.78
CA LEU A 73 -11.24 16.56 9.08
C LEU A 73 -12.63 15.95 8.82
N ALA A 74 -12.75 15.03 7.87
CA ALA A 74 -13.99 14.35 7.53
C ALA A 74 -14.20 13.08 8.35
N GLY A 75 -13.17 12.24 8.46
CA GLY A 75 -13.26 10.92 9.09
C GLY A 75 -12.96 10.88 10.59
N GLY A 76 -12.37 11.95 11.15
CA GLY A 76 -11.87 11.90 12.53
C GLY A 76 -10.62 11.03 12.63
N ASP A 77 -10.42 10.35 13.77
CA ASP A 77 -9.29 9.45 13.98
C ASP A 77 -9.25 8.35 12.91
N ASN A 78 -8.11 8.22 12.23
CA ASN A 78 -7.90 7.18 11.23
C ASN A 78 -7.99 5.80 11.90
N GLN A 79 -8.61 4.85 11.20
CA GLN A 79 -8.79 3.49 11.67
C GLN A 79 -7.91 2.56 10.85
N ILE A 80 -7.01 1.82 11.50
CA ILE A 80 -6.10 0.89 10.82
C ILE A 80 -6.90 -0.17 10.08
N GLU A 81 -7.85 -0.81 10.76
CA GLU A 81 -8.61 -1.91 10.15
C GLU A 81 -9.53 -1.46 9.02
N GLN A 82 -10.47 -0.57 9.34
CA GLN A 82 -11.42 -0.09 8.34
C GLN A 82 -10.70 0.66 7.21
N GLY A 83 -9.72 1.51 7.51
CA GLY A 83 -9.01 2.26 6.48
C GLY A 83 -8.18 1.37 5.57
N THR A 84 -7.63 0.25 6.06
CA THR A 84 -6.92 -0.71 5.20
C THR A 84 -7.89 -1.44 4.28
N LEU A 85 -9.08 -1.85 4.79
CA LEU A 85 -10.14 -2.40 3.96
C LEU A 85 -10.58 -1.43 2.86
N ASP A 86 -10.79 -0.16 3.22
CA ASP A 86 -11.20 0.89 2.27
C ASP A 86 -10.13 1.09 1.18
N ILE A 87 -8.84 1.07 1.53
CA ILE A 87 -7.72 1.17 0.56
C ILE A 87 -7.73 -0.02 -0.41
N MET A 88 -7.93 -1.24 0.10
CA MET A 88 -7.96 -2.45 -0.74
C MET A 88 -9.17 -2.45 -1.67
N GLU A 89 -10.33 -2.00 -1.19
CA GLU A 89 -11.53 -1.84 -2.01
C GLU A 89 -11.33 -0.78 -3.11
N GLU A 90 -10.81 0.40 -2.75
CA GLU A 90 -10.61 1.51 -3.69
C GLU A 90 -9.57 1.20 -4.77
N THR A 91 -8.46 0.57 -4.39
CA THR A 91 -7.39 0.25 -5.36
C THR A 91 -7.69 -1.01 -6.17
N GLY A 92 -8.53 -1.91 -5.66
CA GLY A 92 -8.77 -3.22 -6.26
C GLY A 92 -7.50 -4.07 -6.39
N SER A 93 -6.48 -3.78 -5.58
CA SER A 93 -5.14 -4.37 -5.66
C SER A 93 -4.68 -4.87 -4.30
N GLN A 94 -3.58 -5.64 -4.29
CA GLN A 94 -2.87 -5.97 -3.05
C GLN A 94 -2.30 -4.67 -2.45
N LEU A 95 -2.20 -4.61 -1.12
CA LEU A 95 -1.46 -3.55 -0.43
C LEU A 95 -0.05 -3.37 -1.03
N PRO A 96 0.58 -2.19 -0.90
CA PRO A 96 1.96 -1.99 -1.32
C PRO A 96 2.87 -3.11 -0.76
N GLN A 97 3.47 -3.88 -1.66
CA GLN A 97 4.32 -5.02 -1.33
C GLN A 97 5.76 -4.57 -1.23
N VAL A 98 6.36 -4.68 -0.06
CA VAL A 98 7.74 -4.24 0.19
C VAL A 98 8.66 -5.40 0.56
N ASN A 99 9.92 -5.33 0.13
CA ASN A 99 10.96 -6.28 0.56
C ASN A 99 11.76 -5.72 1.76
N PRO A 100 12.38 -6.58 2.60
CA PRO A 100 13.41 -6.11 3.51
C PRO A 100 14.54 -5.46 2.71
N GLY A 101 14.90 -4.22 3.04
CA GLY A 101 15.91 -3.46 2.30
C GLY A 101 15.39 -2.80 1.01
N GLY A 102 14.10 -2.96 0.72
CA GLY A 102 13.43 -2.37 -0.44
C GLY A 102 13.03 -0.90 -0.22
N SER A 103 11.96 -0.50 -0.89
CA SER A 103 11.48 0.88 -0.85
C SER A 103 9.97 0.99 -1.00
N LEU A 104 9.42 2.04 -0.41
CA LEU A 104 8.05 2.50 -0.63
C LEU A 104 8.10 3.83 -1.38
N GLU A 105 7.60 3.84 -2.61
CA GLU A 105 7.45 5.04 -3.43
C GLU A 105 6.05 5.63 -3.20
N MET A 106 5.97 6.91 -2.88
CA MET A 106 4.74 7.61 -2.54
C MET A 106 4.56 8.85 -3.41
N THR A 107 3.30 9.19 -3.64
CA THR A 107 2.89 10.49 -4.21
C THR A 107 2.27 11.33 -3.10
N VAL A 108 2.90 12.45 -2.79
CA VAL A 108 2.38 13.46 -1.88
C VAL A 108 1.69 14.53 -2.71
N HIS A 109 0.38 14.67 -2.53
CA HIS A 109 -0.35 15.84 -3.00
C HIS A 109 -0.19 16.97 -1.98
N GLN A 110 0.49 18.04 -2.34
CA GLN A 110 0.61 19.25 -1.53
C GLN A 110 -0.60 20.16 -1.81
N VAL A 111 -1.47 20.35 -0.82
CA VAL A 111 -2.67 21.19 -0.96
C VAL A 111 -2.34 22.68 -0.81
N ASN A 112 -1.71 23.10 0.30
CA ASN A 112 -1.26 24.49 0.49
C ASN A 112 0.23 24.57 0.81
N SER A 113 0.74 25.80 0.96
CA SER A 113 2.16 26.06 1.16
C SER A 113 2.80 25.20 2.24
N ASP A 114 2.18 25.05 3.42
CA ASP A 114 2.69 24.29 4.58
C ASP A 114 2.43 22.78 4.52
N GLY A 115 2.04 22.26 3.36
CA GLY A 115 1.99 20.82 3.05
C GLY A 115 3.25 20.31 2.37
N ALA A 116 4.30 21.12 2.30
CA ALA A 116 5.54 20.77 1.64
C ALA A 116 6.46 19.98 2.58
N GLY A 117 7.59 19.51 2.07
CA GLY A 117 8.59 18.80 2.86
C GLY A 117 9.57 19.74 3.61
N PRO A 118 10.68 19.19 4.12
CA PRO A 118 11.08 17.78 4.03
C PRO A 118 10.28 16.88 4.98
N TYR A 119 9.81 15.75 4.47
CA TYR A 119 9.14 14.71 5.25
C TYR A 119 10.15 13.86 6.01
N THR A 120 9.73 13.40 7.19
CA THR A 120 10.33 12.29 7.93
C THR A 120 9.40 11.10 7.87
N CYS A 121 9.95 9.90 7.67
CA CYS A 121 9.19 8.66 7.67
C CYS A 121 9.64 7.74 8.80
N MET A 122 8.70 6.94 9.30
CA MET A 122 8.90 5.96 10.35
C MET A 122 8.04 4.72 10.06
N ILE A 123 8.44 3.57 10.60
CA ILE A 123 7.77 2.29 10.39
C ILE A 123 7.35 1.68 11.73
N ASN A 124 6.17 1.08 11.75
CA ASN A 124 5.63 0.29 12.84
C ASN A 124 5.56 -1.17 12.38
N ALA A 125 6.29 -2.05 13.07
CA ALA A 125 6.49 -3.44 12.67
C ALA A 125 5.27 -4.34 12.93
N ASP A 126 4.48 -4.05 13.96
CA ASP A 126 3.43 -4.95 14.46
C ASP A 126 2.02 -4.59 13.99
N GLY A 127 1.89 -3.59 13.10
CA GLY A 127 0.61 -3.16 12.57
C GLY A 127 -0.29 -2.41 13.56
N THR A 128 0.16 -2.14 14.79
CA THR A 128 -0.67 -1.51 15.83
C THR A 128 -0.67 0.01 15.78
N GLY A 129 0.33 0.62 15.14
CA GLY A 129 0.52 2.07 15.09
C GLY A 129 0.91 2.71 16.43
N THR A 130 1.46 1.93 17.36
CA THR A 130 1.81 2.39 18.73
C THR A 130 3.30 2.55 18.98
N SER A 131 4.16 1.96 18.13
CA SER A 131 5.62 2.03 18.20
C SER A 131 6.19 2.35 16.83
N TRP A 132 7.15 3.26 16.76
CA TRP A 132 7.65 3.79 15.49
C TRP A 132 9.16 3.90 15.49
N ASP A 133 9.79 3.32 14.46
CA ASP A 133 11.22 3.44 14.20
C ASP A 133 11.46 4.31 12.97
N ASN A 134 12.38 5.28 13.07
CA ASN A 134 12.70 6.15 11.94
C ASN A 134 13.31 5.35 10.79
N ILE A 135 12.85 5.62 9.57
CA ILE A 135 13.39 5.05 8.35
C ILE A 135 13.93 6.16 7.44
N GLN A 136 14.86 5.79 6.56
CA GLN A 136 15.51 6.76 5.68
C GLN A 136 14.54 7.22 4.58
N VAL A 137 14.45 8.53 4.37
CA VAL A 137 13.81 9.12 3.18
C VAL A 137 14.88 9.39 2.13
N THR A 138 14.79 8.73 0.98
CA THR A 138 15.80 8.78 -0.10
C THR A 138 15.45 9.79 -1.20
N THR A 139 14.17 10.06 -1.40
CA THR A 139 13.66 11.16 -2.22
C THR A 139 12.64 11.93 -1.38
N ASN A 140 12.74 13.25 -1.34
CA ASN A 140 11.92 14.08 -0.46
C ASN A 140 11.24 15.21 -1.24
N VAL A 141 10.09 15.64 -0.72
CA VAL A 141 9.35 16.81 -1.22
C VAL A 141 10.11 18.08 -0.83
N GLU A 142 10.25 19.00 -1.77
CA GLU A 142 10.91 20.28 -1.52
C GLU A 142 10.10 21.14 -0.54
N GLY A 143 10.78 21.78 0.41
CA GLY A 143 10.21 22.79 1.28
C GLY A 143 11.25 23.27 2.30
N ASN A 144 10.93 24.35 3.00
CA ASN A 144 11.82 24.87 4.05
C ASN A 144 11.64 24.13 5.38
N ASP A 145 12.43 24.49 6.39
CA ASP A 145 12.40 23.90 7.75
C ASP A 145 11.05 23.98 8.49
N ARG A 146 10.05 24.67 7.91
CA ARG A 146 8.69 24.77 8.45
C ARG A 146 7.66 24.01 7.61
N GLY A 147 8.11 23.20 6.64
CA GLY A 147 7.23 22.45 5.76
C GLY A 147 6.61 23.30 4.66
N ARG A 148 7.23 24.44 4.31
CA ARG A 148 6.60 25.43 3.41
C ARG A 148 7.25 25.52 2.03
N ASN A 149 6.44 25.44 0.99
CA ASN A 149 6.77 25.75 -0.40
C ASN A 149 5.53 26.31 -1.10
N ARG A 150 5.50 27.58 -1.53
CA ARG A 150 4.29 28.14 -2.15
C ARG A 150 4.15 27.74 -3.63
N ASP A 151 5.26 27.47 -4.29
CA ASP A 151 5.25 27.17 -5.72
C ASP A 151 4.77 25.73 -5.99
N GLY A 152 4.73 24.88 -4.96
CA GLY A 152 4.21 23.52 -5.01
C GLY A 152 2.73 23.35 -4.61
N GLU A 153 1.97 24.43 -4.38
CA GLU A 153 0.54 24.30 -4.05
C GLU A 153 -0.26 23.61 -5.16
N MET A 154 -1.17 22.71 -4.77
CA MET A 154 -1.99 21.86 -5.65
C MET A 154 -1.15 20.98 -6.58
N GLY A 155 0.06 20.61 -6.16
CA GLY A 155 1.00 19.79 -6.92
C GLY A 155 1.22 18.42 -6.30
N ASP A 156 1.59 17.46 -7.15
CA ASP A 156 1.98 16.11 -6.75
C ASP A 156 3.50 15.97 -6.79
N PHE A 157 4.07 15.42 -5.72
CA PHE A 157 5.51 15.29 -5.54
C PHE A 157 5.90 13.89 -5.09
N PRO A 158 7.05 13.37 -5.57
CA PRO A 158 7.54 12.07 -5.15
C PRO A 158 8.10 12.13 -3.72
N LEU A 159 7.82 11.09 -2.94
CA LEU A 159 8.44 10.82 -1.64
C LEU A 159 8.83 9.34 -1.64
N VAL A 160 10.09 9.02 -1.32
CA VAL A 160 10.55 7.62 -1.28
C VAL A 160 11.15 7.32 0.08
N ALA A 161 10.60 6.31 0.76
CA ALA A 161 11.12 5.80 2.02
C ALA A 161 11.80 4.44 1.81
N SER A 162 12.99 4.25 2.38
CA SER A 162 13.72 2.98 2.33
C SER A 162 13.29 2.09 3.48
N ILE A 163 12.91 0.85 3.17
CA ILE A 163 12.56 -0.16 4.16
C ILE A 163 13.85 -0.76 4.71
N PRO A 164 14.04 -0.85 6.04
CA PRO A 164 15.26 -1.42 6.61
C PRO A 164 15.53 -2.86 6.14
N ALA A 165 16.80 -3.21 5.94
CA ALA A 165 17.21 -4.56 5.49
C ALA A 165 16.79 -5.69 6.44
N GLY A 166 16.65 -5.40 7.73
CA GLY A 166 16.17 -6.33 8.75
C GLY A 166 14.72 -6.10 9.16
N GLN A 167 13.94 -5.36 8.37
CA GLN A 167 12.54 -5.13 8.69
C GLN A 167 11.75 -6.44 8.60
N GLU A 168 11.05 -6.76 9.68
CA GLU A 168 10.01 -7.77 9.72
C GLU A 168 8.68 -7.09 10.02
N CYS A 169 7.61 -7.56 9.38
CA CYS A 169 6.27 -7.10 9.67
C CYS A 169 5.49 -8.27 10.26
N THR A 170 4.89 -8.05 11.42
CA THR A 170 4.17 -9.09 12.18
C THR A 170 2.71 -8.74 12.41
N GLY A 171 2.24 -7.62 11.87
CA GLY A 171 0.86 -7.21 11.99
C GLY A 171 -0.08 -8.07 11.15
N SER A 172 -1.29 -8.24 11.67
CA SER A 172 -2.44 -8.77 10.95
C SER A 172 -3.47 -7.65 10.86
N VAL A 173 -3.78 -7.18 9.65
CA VAL A 173 -4.70 -6.06 9.40
C VAL A 173 -5.53 -6.37 8.17
N ALA A 174 -6.85 -6.18 8.25
CA ALA A 174 -7.81 -6.33 7.17
C ALA A 174 -7.84 -7.75 6.57
N GLY A 175 -7.44 -8.75 7.36
CA GLY A 175 -7.27 -10.13 6.90
C GLY A 175 -5.94 -10.40 6.18
N GLU A 176 -5.10 -9.38 6.01
CA GLU A 176 -3.74 -9.50 5.50
C GLU A 176 -2.74 -9.72 6.64
N GLU A 177 -1.83 -10.66 6.42
CA GLU A 177 -0.73 -10.98 7.34
C GLU A 177 0.58 -10.31 6.90
N ASN A 178 1.51 -10.17 7.83
CA ASN A 178 2.81 -9.51 7.62
C ASN A 178 2.68 -8.03 7.23
N VAL A 179 1.76 -7.32 7.88
CA VAL A 179 1.51 -5.90 7.66
C VAL A 179 2.37 -5.04 8.59
N CYS A 180 3.05 -4.06 8.02
CA CYS A 180 3.62 -2.92 8.73
C CYS A 180 2.80 -1.67 8.42
N LEU A 181 2.98 -0.62 9.24
CA LEU A 181 2.51 0.71 8.91
C LEU A 181 3.69 1.63 8.65
N VAL A 182 3.68 2.37 7.54
CA VAL A 182 4.67 3.41 7.26
C VAL A 182 4.00 4.77 7.46
N ARG A 183 4.48 5.53 8.44
CA ARG A 183 4.03 6.89 8.71
C ARG A 183 5.02 7.87 8.14
N CYS A 184 4.56 8.80 7.31
CA CYS A 184 5.35 9.92 6.83
C CYS A 184 4.66 11.23 7.19
N GLN A 185 5.45 12.20 7.69
CA GLN A 185 4.94 13.49 8.11
C GLN A 185 5.92 14.62 7.83
N ASN A 186 5.41 15.81 7.56
CA ASN A 186 6.21 17.02 7.38
C ASN A 186 6.42 17.79 8.71
N PRO A 187 7.24 18.85 8.75
CA PRO A 187 7.57 19.54 9.99
C PRO A 187 6.60 20.70 10.33
N ALA A 188 5.41 20.73 9.72
CA ALA A 188 4.47 21.83 9.90
C ALA A 188 3.94 21.91 11.35
N ARG A 189 4.01 23.10 11.95
CA ARG A 189 3.59 23.33 13.35
C ARG A 189 2.08 23.34 13.56
N ALA A 190 1.29 23.61 12.52
CA ALA A 190 -0.17 23.55 12.59
C ALA A 190 -0.70 22.12 12.86
N GLY A 191 0.20 21.14 12.71
CA GLY A 191 0.03 19.71 12.87
C GLY A 191 0.86 19.09 11.76
N PRO A 192 1.88 18.26 12.04
CA PRO A 192 2.56 17.51 10.99
C PRO A 192 1.52 16.86 10.08
N PHE A 193 1.66 17.06 8.76
CA PHE A 193 0.75 16.54 7.75
C PHE A 193 1.45 15.45 6.94
N GLY A 194 0.67 14.51 6.42
CA GLY A 194 1.17 13.39 5.64
C GLY A 194 0.17 12.24 5.68
N GLY A 195 0.59 11.09 6.19
CA GLY A 195 -0.29 9.94 6.32
C GLY A 195 0.40 8.69 6.85
N VAL A 196 -0.41 7.67 7.10
CA VAL A 196 0.05 6.31 7.44
C VAL A 196 -0.41 5.37 6.34
N ILE A 197 0.51 4.60 5.78
CA ILE A 197 0.28 3.66 4.68
C ILE A 197 0.45 2.24 5.24
N PRO A 198 -0.57 1.38 5.20
CA PRO A 198 -0.40 -0.04 5.41
C PRO A 198 0.42 -0.62 4.26
N VAL A 199 1.50 -1.33 4.59
CA VAL A 199 2.33 -2.05 3.62
C VAL A 199 2.43 -3.49 4.06
N GLN A 200 2.56 -4.40 3.10
CA GLN A 200 2.70 -5.82 3.39
C GLN A 200 4.09 -6.28 2.96
N MET A 201 4.74 -7.09 3.79
CA MET A 201 5.98 -7.73 3.37
C MET A 201 5.68 -8.70 2.25
N ALA A 202 6.36 -8.50 1.12
CA ALA A 202 6.28 -9.41 0.01
C ALA A 202 6.64 -10.81 0.49
N GLN A 203 5.72 -11.74 0.35
CA GLN A 203 6.04 -13.13 0.65
C GLN A 203 7.05 -13.61 -0.37
N ALA A 204 8.07 -14.36 0.10
CA ALA A 204 8.89 -15.13 -0.81
C ALA A 204 7.92 -15.94 -1.68
N THR A 205 7.98 -15.74 -2.99
CA THR A 205 7.21 -16.55 -3.93
C THR A 205 7.71 -17.97 -3.74
N GLY A 206 7.02 -18.74 -2.90
CA GLY A 206 7.21 -20.17 -2.83
C GLY A 206 6.93 -20.64 -4.24
N ASN A 207 7.95 -21.16 -4.92
CA ASN A 207 7.70 -22.05 -6.04
C ASN A 207 6.71 -23.07 -5.49
N ASN A 208 5.45 -22.99 -5.94
CA ASN A 208 4.51 -24.08 -5.82
C ASN A 208 5.01 -25.18 -6.76
N ASP A 209 6.15 -25.77 -6.41
CA ASP A 209 6.46 -27.13 -6.77
C ASP A 209 5.41 -27.94 -6.04
N ASN A 210 4.31 -28.19 -6.74
CA ASN A 210 3.34 -29.22 -6.43
C ASN A 210 4.12 -30.53 -6.40
N ALA A 211 4.75 -30.82 -5.26
CA ALA A 211 5.42 -32.06 -4.96
C ALA A 211 4.33 -33.12 -4.82
N GLY A 212 3.85 -33.58 -5.97
CA GLY A 212 3.00 -34.74 -6.08
C GLY A 212 3.68 -35.88 -5.36
N THR A 213 2.97 -36.42 -4.37
CA THR A 213 3.37 -37.54 -3.54
C THR A 213 3.53 -38.79 -4.40
N GLY A 214 4.71 -38.92 -5.03
CA GLY A 214 5.13 -40.10 -5.75
C GLY A 214 5.56 -41.17 -4.75
N ASN A 215 4.61 -41.99 -4.31
CA ASN A 215 4.88 -43.19 -3.54
C ASN A 215 5.73 -44.16 -4.40
N SER A 216 6.96 -44.42 -3.99
CA SER A 216 7.74 -45.56 -4.48
C SER A 216 8.50 -46.19 -3.33
N ASN A 217 7.84 -47.17 -2.71
CA ASN A 217 8.51 -48.27 -2.04
C ASN A 217 9.48 -48.93 -3.03
N ASN A 218 10.77 -48.97 -2.72
CA ASN A 218 11.64 -50.04 -3.20
C ASN A 218 12.76 -50.32 -2.18
N ASN A 219 12.68 -51.53 -1.66
CA ASN A 219 13.64 -52.21 -0.80
C ASN A 219 14.61 -53.02 -1.68
N ALA A 220 15.92 -52.86 -1.41
CA ALA A 220 17.09 -53.69 -1.77
C ALA A 220 18.23 -52.74 -2.16
N GLY A 221 19.49 -52.88 -1.77
CA GLY A 221 20.26 -54.00 -1.29
C GLY A 221 21.73 -53.65 -1.61
N THR A 222 22.63 -53.95 -0.68
CA THR A 222 24.08 -53.68 -0.72
C THR A 222 24.80 -54.20 -1.97
N GLY A 223 25.75 -53.43 -2.52
CA GLY A 223 26.73 -53.90 -3.49
C GLY A 223 27.72 -52.82 -3.96
N ASN A 224 28.99 -52.98 -3.59
CA ASN A 224 30.15 -52.16 -3.98
C ASN A 224 30.83 -52.77 -5.22
N ALA A 225 31.26 -51.96 -6.20
CA ALA A 225 32.49 -52.16 -7.01
C ALA A 225 32.62 -51.14 -8.16
N ASP A 226 33.82 -50.54 -8.24
CA ASP A 226 34.40 -49.80 -9.37
C ASP A 226 34.41 -50.60 -10.68
N ASN A 227 34.30 -49.93 -11.85
CA ASN A 227 35.33 -49.97 -12.90
C ASN A 227 35.05 -48.99 -14.07
N THR A 228 36.15 -48.50 -14.63
CA THR A 228 36.39 -47.58 -15.74
C THR A 228 35.87 -48.02 -17.12
N GLY A 229 35.64 -47.07 -18.04
CA GLY A 229 35.55 -47.38 -19.47
C GLY A 229 35.13 -46.21 -20.36
N SER A 230 36.01 -45.87 -21.31
CA SER A 230 35.98 -44.74 -22.25
C SER A 230 35.09 -44.95 -23.49
N ALA A 231 34.99 -43.87 -24.29
CA ALA A 231 34.53 -43.74 -25.70
C ALA A 231 33.02 -43.51 -25.91
N ASN A 232 32.55 -42.37 -26.41
CA ASN A 232 32.78 -41.60 -27.65
C ASN A 232 31.71 -41.87 -28.72
N ASN A 233 31.21 -40.75 -29.27
CA ASN A 233 30.62 -40.55 -30.60
C ASN A 233 29.15 -40.90 -30.86
N GLY A 234 28.35 -39.83 -30.99
CA GLY A 234 27.48 -39.48 -32.12
C GLY A 234 26.64 -40.56 -32.82
N ASN A 235 25.35 -40.26 -33.01
CA ASN A 235 24.79 -40.03 -34.35
C ASN A 235 23.31 -39.59 -34.27
N SER A 236 22.96 -38.73 -35.22
CA SER A 236 21.65 -38.18 -35.55
C SER A 236 20.78 -39.13 -36.37
N ASN A 237 19.55 -38.65 -36.67
CA ASN A 237 18.57 -39.10 -37.66
C ASN A 237 17.82 -40.39 -37.32
N GLY A 238 16.55 -40.55 -37.65
CA GLY A 238 15.60 -39.78 -38.44
C GLY A 238 14.23 -40.47 -38.31
N ASN A 239 13.13 -39.73 -38.42
CA ASN A 239 12.25 -39.72 -39.59
C ASN A 239 11.45 -41.02 -39.78
N ALA A 240 10.13 -40.96 -39.59
CA ALA A 240 9.13 -41.40 -40.59
C ALA A 240 7.71 -41.29 -40.02
N ASP A 241 6.88 -40.65 -40.82
CA ASP A 241 5.43 -40.49 -40.77
C ASP A 241 4.67 -41.81 -41.05
N GLU A 242 3.33 -41.67 -41.08
CA GLU A 242 2.30 -42.52 -41.75
C GLU A 242 1.77 -43.70 -40.90
N ASP A 243 0.47 -43.98 -40.72
CA ASP A 243 -0.78 -43.47 -41.28
C ASP A 243 -1.98 -43.92 -40.41
N GLU A 244 -3.08 -43.18 -40.52
CA GLU A 244 -4.54 -43.52 -40.59
C GLU A 244 -5.02 -44.95 -40.17
N GLU A 245 -6.19 -45.22 -39.57
CA GLU A 245 -7.55 -44.72 -39.81
C GLU A 245 -8.56 -45.33 -38.78
N ASP A 246 -9.65 -44.57 -38.52
CA ASP A 246 -11.04 -44.93 -38.17
C ASP A 246 -11.49 -46.04 -37.18
N ASN A 247 -12.34 -45.63 -36.21
CA ASN A 247 -13.71 -46.13 -36.12
C ASN A 247 -14.63 -45.26 -35.22
N GLN A 248 -15.87 -45.07 -35.68
CA GLN A 248 -16.94 -44.22 -35.11
C GLN A 248 -17.90 -44.98 -34.16
N ASP A 249 -18.72 -44.18 -33.45
CA ASP A 249 -20.04 -44.46 -32.86
C ASP A 249 -20.10 -45.32 -31.57
N GLN A 250 -20.90 -45.05 -30.51
CA GLN A 250 -22.20 -44.37 -30.43
C GLN A 250 -22.66 -44.09 -28.97
N ASN A 251 -23.62 -43.14 -28.83
CA ASN A 251 -24.66 -42.92 -27.80
C ASN A 251 -24.31 -42.31 -26.41
N ASP A 252 -24.65 -41.04 -26.11
CA ASP A 252 -25.98 -40.42 -25.78
C ASP A 252 -26.42 -40.77 -24.34
N THR A 253 -26.80 -39.91 -23.39
CA THR A 253 -27.63 -38.68 -23.31
C THR A 253 -27.34 -38.09 -21.90
N THR A 254 -27.29 -36.80 -21.57
CA THR A 254 -28.44 -35.93 -21.24
C THR A 254 -27.95 -34.50 -20.86
N THR A 255 -28.37 -33.51 -21.65
CA THR A 255 -29.00 -32.19 -21.31
C THR A 255 -28.48 -31.32 -20.14
N ASN A 256 -28.43 -29.98 -20.19
CA ASN A 256 -28.74 -28.96 -21.20
C ASN A 256 -28.23 -27.59 -20.67
N SER A 257 -27.32 -26.96 -21.41
CA SER A 257 -27.35 -25.56 -21.89
C SER A 257 -28.17 -24.48 -21.13
N ARG A 258 -27.53 -23.33 -20.85
CA ARG A 258 -27.75 -22.01 -21.51
C ARG A 258 -27.17 -20.87 -20.66
N ASN A 259 -26.08 -20.25 -21.09
CA ASN A 259 -26.01 -19.08 -21.99
C ASN A 259 -26.19 -17.72 -21.29
N ASN A 260 -25.03 -17.12 -21.00
CA ASN A 260 -24.61 -15.77 -21.39
C ASN A 260 -25.63 -14.92 -22.17
N ARG A 261 -25.92 -13.69 -21.68
CA ARG A 261 -26.11 -12.50 -22.51
C ARG A 261 -26.02 -11.20 -21.69
N ARG A 262 -25.04 -10.38 -22.05
CA ARG A 262 -24.93 -8.93 -21.83
C ARG A 262 -26.11 -8.15 -22.41
N ALA A 263 -26.37 -6.99 -21.80
CA ALA A 263 -26.52 -5.65 -22.42
C ALA A 263 -27.80 -4.87 -22.02
N THR A 264 -27.57 -3.79 -21.25
CA THR A 264 -28.09 -2.40 -21.38
C THR A 264 -29.56 -2.15 -21.73
N GLN A 265 -30.29 -1.44 -20.86
CA GLN A 265 -30.90 -0.14 -21.21
C GLN A 265 -31.45 0.61 -19.99
N PHE A 266 -31.09 1.90 -19.91
CA PHE A 266 -31.72 2.95 -19.12
C PHE A 266 -33.10 3.31 -19.71
N SER A 267 -34.07 3.62 -18.84
CA SER A 267 -35.00 4.77 -18.90
C SER A 267 -36.16 4.59 -17.92
N ALA A 268 -36.22 5.43 -16.89
CA ALA A 268 -37.38 6.19 -16.41
C ALA A 268 -36.98 6.98 -15.17
#